data_AF-A0ABD1T771-F1
#
_entry.id   AF-A0ABD1T771-F1
#
_cell.length_a   1.000
_cell.length_b   1.000
_cell.length_c   1.000
_cell.angle_alpha   90.00
_cell.angle_beta   90.00
_cell.angle_gamma   90.00
#
_symmetry.space_group_name_H-M   'P 1'
#
loop_
_entity.id
_entity.type
_entity.pdbx_description
1 polymer ?
#
loop_
_entity_poly.entity_id
_entity_poly.type
_entity_poly.pdbx_seq_one_letter_code
_entity_poly.pdbx_strand_id
1 'polypeptide(L)'
;MIFLEETSLVSRPALSYTEVKKRMVARLRHLGIRVRSVIEDEKCLIPMGGPLPRIPQRVMAIGGNSGTVHPSTGYLVARTMALTPILAEAIAECLGSTRMIRGTPLYHKAWNGLWPVERRCTRECYRFGMEFLLKLDLNGTTKFFDAFFGLEPHYWHGYLSSKFFSFSDLGTGPAMQFWKLHGKPPNFKRSNIYVKKVVGLIYPYVNG
;
A
#
# COMPACT_ATOMS: atom_id res chain seq x y z
N MET A 1 -8.78 9.48 25.21
CA MET A 1 -8.20 8.39 24.40
C MET A 1 -7.84 8.94 23.03
N ILE A 2 -6.75 8.48 22.42
CA ILE A 2 -6.45 8.52 20.97
C ILE A 2 -6.12 7.09 20.53
N PHE A 3 -5.70 6.99 19.29
CA PHE A 3 -4.74 6.05 18.72
C PHE A 3 -3.32 6.67 18.56
N LEU A 4 -2.26 5.89 18.68
CA LEU A 4 -0.88 6.16 18.28
C LEU A 4 -0.39 4.95 17.51
N GLU A 5 0.09 5.21 16.32
CA GLU A 5 0.77 4.23 15.50
C GLU A 5 2.21 4.70 15.29
N GLU A 6 3.19 3.85 15.57
CA GLU A 6 4.53 4.04 15.04
C GLU A 6 4.74 2.99 13.96
N THR A 7 5.00 3.47 12.75
CA THR A 7 5.04 2.65 11.54
C THR A 7 6.28 2.97 10.72
N SER A 8 6.91 1.94 10.18
CA SER A 8 7.92 2.08 9.12
C SER A 8 7.20 2.31 7.80
N LEU A 9 7.56 3.34 7.03
CA LEU A 9 6.96 3.58 5.70
C LEU A 9 7.22 2.41 4.75
N VAL A 10 8.50 2.14 4.51
CA VAL A 10 9.02 1.00 3.76
C VAL A 10 10.45 0.75 4.22
N SER A 11 10.86 -0.50 4.39
CA SER A 11 12.25 -0.84 4.66
C SER A 11 12.64 -2.17 4.03
N ARG A 12 13.90 -2.34 3.64
CA ARG A 12 14.47 -3.62 3.20
C ARG A 12 15.86 -3.78 3.81
N PRO A 13 16.09 -4.63 4.84
CA PRO A 13 15.17 -5.60 5.47
C PRO A 13 14.13 -4.96 6.42
N ALA A 14 13.29 -5.80 7.05
CA ALA A 14 12.21 -5.36 7.92
C ALA A 14 12.77 -4.75 9.20
N LEU A 15 12.23 -3.60 9.65
CA LEU A 15 12.50 -3.16 11.00
C LEU A 15 11.93 -4.18 12.00
N SER A 16 12.68 -4.48 13.05
CA SER A 16 12.15 -5.32 14.12
C SER A 16 11.08 -4.57 14.92
N TYR A 17 10.11 -5.30 15.48
CA TYR A 17 9.14 -4.73 16.44
C TYR A 17 9.83 -4.01 17.61
N THR A 18 11.02 -4.48 18.02
CA THR A 18 11.85 -3.83 19.04
C THR A 18 12.32 -2.45 18.60
N GLU A 19 12.77 -2.31 17.36
CA GLU A 19 13.25 -1.03 16.80
C GLU A 19 12.10 -0.04 16.64
N VAL A 20 10.95 -0.46 16.11
CA VAL A 20 9.76 0.41 16.02
C VAL A 20 9.24 0.80 17.41
N LYS A 21 9.24 -0.12 18.39
CA LYS A 21 8.92 0.21 19.79
C LYS A 21 9.89 1.21 20.42
N LYS A 22 11.20 1.14 20.11
CA LYS A 22 12.20 2.15 20.54
C LYS A 22 11.88 3.53 19.96
N ARG A 23 11.61 3.62 18.65
CA ARG A 23 11.25 4.88 17.96
C ARG A 23 10.00 5.51 18.56
N MET A 24 8.95 4.70 18.78
CA MET A 24 7.71 5.13 19.43
C MET A 24 7.97 5.70 20.83
N VAL A 25 8.76 5.01 21.67
CA VAL A 25 9.11 5.49 23.02
C VAL A 25 9.91 6.79 22.96
N ALA A 26 10.84 6.93 22.01
CA ALA A 26 11.59 8.17 21.80
C ALA A 26 10.66 9.33 21.38
N ARG A 27 9.72 9.08 20.47
CA ARG A 27 8.72 10.06 20.01
C ARG A 27 7.79 10.50 21.14
N LEU A 28 7.30 9.56 21.96
CA LEU A 28 6.46 9.85 23.13
C LEU A 28 7.19 10.73 24.16
N ARG A 29 8.47 10.43 24.44
CA ARG A 29 9.34 11.25 25.30
C ARG A 29 9.54 12.66 24.72
N HIS A 30 9.84 12.76 23.42
CA HIS A 30 10.01 14.05 22.73
C HIS A 30 8.74 14.92 22.77
N LEU A 31 7.56 14.30 22.68
CA LEU A 31 6.27 14.97 22.79
C LEU A 31 5.80 15.17 24.25
N GLY A 32 6.58 14.74 25.25
CA GLY A 32 6.26 14.88 26.67
C GLY A 32 5.07 14.05 27.17
N ILE A 33 4.53 13.13 26.35
CA ILE A 33 3.34 12.34 26.69
C ILE A 33 3.74 11.13 27.55
N ARG A 34 3.16 11.08 28.77
CA ARG A 34 3.33 10.00 29.74
C ARG A 34 2.18 9.00 29.61
N VAL A 35 2.49 7.78 29.19
CA VAL A 35 1.53 6.67 29.11
C VAL A 35 1.20 6.20 30.53
N ARG A 36 -0.07 6.26 30.93
CA ARG A 36 -0.55 5.77 32.24
C ARG A 36 -0.95 4.30 32.23
N SER A 37 -1.58 3.87 31.14
CA SER A 37 -2.02 2.50 30.89
C SER A 37 -2.02 2.24 29.38
N VAL A 38 -1.95 0.96 29.00
CA VAL A 38 -2.11 0.49 27.62
C VAL A 38 -3.31 -0.44 27.62
N ILE A 39 -4.35 -0.08 26.87
CA ILE A 39 -5.58 -0.89 26.77
C ILE A 39 -5.39 -2.04 25.76
N GLU A 40 -4.62 -1.78 24.71
CA GLU A 40 -4.44 -2.68 23.56
C GLU A 40 -3.07 -2.41 22.92
N ASP A 41 -2.42 -3.47 22.43
CA ASP A 41 -1.12 -3.41 21.74
C ASP A 41 -1.15 -4.34 20.51
N GLU A 42 -1.27 -3.78 19.31
CA GLU A 42 -1.30 -4.54 18.06
C GLU A 42 0.07 -4.56 17.37
N LYS A 43 0.35 -5.66 16.66
CA LYS A 43 1.51 -5.80 15.76
C LYS A 43 1.01 -6.13 14.36
N CYS A 44 1.29 -5.26 13.41
CA CYS A 44 0.94 -5.47 12.00
C CYS A 44 2.21 -5.73 11.17
N LEU A 45 2.12 -6.54 10.11
CA LEU A 45 3.14 -6.69 9.08
C LEU A 45 2.49 -6.69 7.70
N ILE A 46 2.79 -5.67 6.88
CA ILE A 46 2.18 -5.49 5.56
C ILE A 46 3.18 -5.87 4.44
N PRO A 47 2.94 -6.94 3.65
CA PRO A 47 3.81 -7.40 2.57
C PRO A 47 3.69 -6.54 1.30
N MET A 48 4.30 -5.35 1.30
CA MET A 48 4.28 -4.39 0.18
C MET A 48 5.09 -4.85 -1.03
N GLY A 49 4.52 -4.82 -2.24
CA GLY A 49 5.33 -5.00 -3.45
C GLY A 49 6.05 -6.36 -3.57
N GLY A 50 5.54 -7.40 -2.91
CA GLY A 50 5.99 -8.79 -3.09
C GLY A 50 5.80 -9.30 -4.53
N PRO A 51 6.03 -10.59 -4.82
CA PRO A 51 5.77 -11.13 -6.15
C PRO A 51 4.28 -11.05 -6.52
N LEU A 52 3.98 -10.99 -7.82
CA LEU A 52 2.65 -11.37 -8.30
C LEU A 52 2.45 -12.88 -8.08
N PRO A 53 1.22 -13.35 -7.79
CA PRO A 53 0.94 -14.77 -7.76
C PRO A 53 1.25 -15.42 -9.13
N ARG A 54 1.66 -16.70 -9.13
CA ARG A 54 1.88 -17.46 -10.36
C ARG A 54 0.54 -17.64 -11.09
N ILE A 55 0.41 -17.03 -12.26
CA ILE A 55 -0.80 -17.10 -13.10
C ILE A 55 -0.42 -17.80 -14.42
N PRO A 56 -1.21 -18.78 -14.92
CA PRO A 56 -2.42 -19.33 -14.32
C PRO A 56 -2.13 -20.34 -13.18
N GLN A 57 -3.05 -20.41 -12.20
CA GLN A 57 -3.09 -21.45 -11.16
C GLN A 57 -4.54 -21.74 -10.73
N ARG A 58 -4.79 -22.90 -10.10
CA ARG A 58 -6.14 -23.34 -9.70
C ARG A 58 -6.64 -22.74 -8.39
N VAL A 59 -5.75 -22.38 -7.47
CA VAL A 59 -6.13 -21.73 -6.21
C VAL A 59 -6.29 -20.24 -6.48
N MET A 60 -7.45 -19.67 -6.14
CA MET A 60 -7.64 -18.22 -6.16
C MET A 60 -7.23 -17.64 -4.81
N ALA A 61 -6.47 -16.54 -4.82
CA ALA A 61 -6.21 -15.74 -3.63
C ALA A 61 -6.92 -14.39 -3.73
N ILE A 62 -7.29 -13.81 -2.59
CA ILE A 62 -7.82 -12.45 -2.45
C ILE A 62 -7.11 -11.74 -1.29
N GLY A 63 -7.14 -10.41 -1.24
CA GLY A 63 -6.45 -9.64 -0.20
C GLY A 63 -4.92 -9.71 -0.33
N GLY A 64 -4.21 -9.73 0.81
CA GLY A 64 -2.74 -9.64 0.84
C GLY A 64 -2.05 -10.70 -0.01
N ASN A 65 -2.55 -11.94 0.05
CA ASN A 65 -2.00 -13.10 -0.65
C ASN A 65 -2.24 -13.06 -2.18
N SER A 66 -3.06 -12.15 -2.69
CA SER A 66 -3.24 -11.98 -4.14
C SER A 66 -2.26 -10.98 -4.76
N GLY A 67 -1.32 -10.43 -3.98
CA GLY A 67 -0.36 -9.42 -4.43
C GLY A 67 -0.98 -8.03 -4.65
N THR A 68 -2.20 -7.81 -4.14
CA THR A 68 -2.99 -6.57 -4.35
C THR A 68 -2.69 -5.47 -3.34
N VAL A 69 -1.79 -5.69 -2.38
CA VAL A 69 -1.25 -4.62 -1.51
C VAL A 69 -0.61 -3.53 -2.36
N HIS A 70 -0.95 -2.26 -2.11
CA HIS A 70 -0.32 -1.13 -2.79
C HIS A 70 1.18 -1.07 -2.44
N PRO A 71 2.11 -1.22 -3.41
CA PRO A 71 3.54 -1.32 -3.12
C PRO A 71 4.14 -0.15 -2.33
N SER A 72 3.68 1.08 -2.53
CA SER A 72 4.26 2.25 -1.85
C SER A 72 3.62 2.64 -0.51
N THR A 73 2.47 2.05 -0.14
CA THR A 73 1.63 2.56 0.98
C THR A 73 0.99 1.49 1.86
N GLY A 74 1.01 0.23 1.43
CA GLY A 74 0.41 -0.88 2.18
C GLY A 74 -1.10 -0.97 2.07
N TYR A 75 -1.75 -0.01 1.40
CA TYR A 75 -3.20 0.03 1.31
C TYR A 75 -3.76 -1.17 0.53
N LEU A 76 -4.79 -1.79 1.09
CA LEU A 76 -5.36 -3.05 0.60
C LEU A 76 -6.88 -3.12 0.68
N VAL A 77 -7.49 -2.67 1.79
CA VAL A 77 -8.91 -2.93 2.11
C VAL A 77 -9.85 -2.42 1.02
N ALA A 78 -9.81 -1.12 0.72
CA ALA A 78 -10.66 -0.51 -0.31
C ALA A 78 -10.44 -1.12 -1.70
N ARG A 79 -9.19 -1.47 -2.04
CA ARG A 79 -8.84 -2.14 -3.31
C ARG A 79 -9.40 -3.57 -3.36
N THR A 80 -9.35 -4.31 -2.26
CA THR A 80 -9.92 -5.66 -2.15
C THR A 80 -11.44 -5.60 -2.32
N MET A 81 -12.11 -4.67 -1.64
CA MET A 81 -13.56 -4.46 -1.80
C MET A 81 -13.93 -4.13 -3.24
N ALA A 82 -13.20 -3.23 -3.91
CA ALA A 82 -13.44 -2.86 -5.31
C ALA A 82 -13.21 -4.01 -6.31
N LEU A 83 -12.30 -4.95 -6.00
CA LEU A 83 -12.00 -6.11 -6.86
C LEU A 83 -12.93 -7.31 -6.61
N THR A 84 -13.66 -7.33 -5.49
CA THR A 84 -14.50 -8.48 -5.11
C THR A 84 -15.69 -8.70 -6.06
N PRO A 85 -16.47 -7.67 -6.47
CA PRO A 85 -17.55 -7.84 -7.45
C PRO A 85 -17.06 -8.40 -8.79
N ILE A 86 -15.98 -7.82 -9.34
CA ILE A 86 -15.36 -8.26 -10.61
C ILE A 86 -15.00 -9.74 -10.57
N LEU A 87 -14.45 -10.21 -9.45
CA LEU A 87 -14.11 -11.62 -9.27
C LEU A 87 -15.35 -12.51 -9.10
N ALA A 88 -16.35 -12.05 -8.34
CA ALA A 88 -17.60 -12.78 -8.13
C ALA A 88 -18.39 -12.94 -9.44
N GLU A 89 -18.50 -11.88 -10.25
CA GLU A 89 -19.10 -11.89 -11.59
C GLU A 89 -18.36 -12.86 -12.52
N ALA A 90 -17.02 -12.77 -12.61
CA ALA A 90 -16.23 -13.67 -13.44
C ALA A 90 -16.40 -15.16 -13.08
N ILE A 91 -16.61 -15.47 -11.80
CA ILE A 91 -16.91 -16.82 -11.31
C ILE A 91 -18.37 -17.20 -11.64
N ALA A 92 -19.34 -16.33 -11.35
CA ALA A 92 -20.77 -16.57 -11.58
C ALA A 92 -21.06 -16.82 -13.08
N GLU A 93 -20.47 -16.03 -13.97
CA GLU A 93 -20.57 -16.23 -15.43
C GLU A 93 -20.02 -17.58 -15.88
N CYS A 94 -18.96 -18.09 -15.24
CA CYS A 94 -18.43 -19.44 -15.54
C CYS A 94 -19.33 -20.56 -14.98
N LEU A 95 -20.02 -20.33 -13.86
CA LEU A 95 -20.91 -21.30 -13.25
C LEU A 95 -22.35 -21.27 -13.80
N GLY A 96 -22.66 -20.29 -14.68
CA GLY A 96 -23.97 -20.01 -15.22
C GLY A 96 -24.63 -21.10 -16.08
N SER A 97 -25.94 -20.93 -16.28
CA SER A 97 -26.91 -22.01 -16.52
C SER A 97 -26.83 -22.72 -17.87
N THR A 98 -26.40 -22.04 -18.94
CA THR A 98 -26.44 -22.59 -20.32
C THR A 98 -25.23 -23.43 -20.68
N ARG A 99 -24.03 -23.10 -20.19
CA ARG A 99 -22.82 -23.92 -20.39
C ARG A 99 -21.80 -23.67 -19.29
N MET A 100 -21.76 -24.56 -18.31
CA MET A 100 -20.84 -24.46 -17.18
C MET A 100 -19.38 -24.61 -17.62
N ILE A 101 -18.58 -23.57 -17.38
CA ILE A 101 -17.14 -23.55 -17.60
C ILE A 101 -16.45 -24.03 -16.31
N ARG A 102 -15.68 -25.12 -16.40
CA ARG A 102 -14.98 -25.73 -15.24
C ARG A 102 -13.47 -25.85 -15.50
N GLY A 103 -12.70 -25.99 -14.42
CA GLY A 103 -11.26 -26.24 -14.50
C GLY A 103 -10.47 -25.03 -15.01
N THR A 104 -9.39 -25.28 -15.76
CA THR A 104 -8.42 -24.25 -16.18
C THR A 104 -9.04 -22.97 -16.78
N PRO A 105 -10.05 -23.03 -17.68
CA PRO A 105 -10.66 -21.83 -18.24
C PRO A 105 -11.36 -20.93 -17.21
N LEU A 106 -12.03 -21.51 -16.19
CA LEU A 106 -12.64 -20.73 -15.10
C LEU A 106 -11.56 -19.99 -14.31
N TYR A 107 -10.53 -20.70 -13.88
CA TYR A 107 -9.43 -20.10 -13.11
C TYR A 107 -8.68 -19.04 -13.91
N HIS A 108 -8.49 -19.24 -15.22
CA HIS A 108 -7.89 -18.26 -16.10
C HIS A 108 -8.75 -16.98 -16.20
N LYS A 109 -10.08 -17.12 -16.34
CA LYS A 109 -10.99 -15.97 -16.34
C LYS A 109 -10.97 -15.22 -15.01
N ALA A 110 -11.07 -15.93 -13.89
CA ALA A 110 -11.02 -15.36 -12.54
C ALA A 110 -9.68 -14.62 -12.27
N TRP A 111 -8.55 -15.22 -12.63
CA TRP A 111 -7.24 -14.57 -12.50
C TRP A 111 -7.07 -13.37 -13.43
N ASN A 112 -7.63 -13.38 -14.63
CA ASN A 112 -7.58 -12.23 -15.53
C ASN A 112 -8.52 -11.10 -15.11
N GLY A 113 -9.66 -11.40 -14.48
CA GLY A 113 -10.51 -10.39 -13.82
C GLY A 113 -9.79 -9.69 -12.66
N LEU A 114 -8.99 -10.43 -11.88
CA LEU A 114 -8.22 -9.91 -10.76
C LEU A 114 -6.91 -9.21 -11.18
N TRP A 115 -6.23 -9.73 -12.20
CA TRP A 115 -4.96 -9.21 -12.75
C TRP A 115 -4.98 -9.13 -14.28
N PRO A 116 -5.75 -8.20 -14.87
CA PRO A 116 -5.64 -7.86 -16.29
C PRO A 116 -4.31 -7.13 -16.55
N VAL A 117 -3.89 -7.03 -17.81
CA VAL A 117 -2.54 -6.56 -18.20
C VAL A 117 -2.27 -5.15 -17.69
N GLU A 118 -3.23 -4.25 -17.84
CA GLU A 118 -3.19 -2.85 -17.42
C GLU A 118 -2.87 -2.77 -15.93
N ARG A 119 -3.58 -3.56 -15.12
CA ARG A 119 -3.41 -3.59 -13.65
C ARG A 119 -2.06 -4.17 -13.24
N ARG A 120 -1.45 -5.06 -14.04
CA ARG A 120 -0.06 -5.51 -13.84
C ARG A 120 0.91 -4.36 -14.14
N CYS A 121 0.73 -3.64 -15.25
CA CYS A 121 1.54 -2.46 -15.59
C CYS A 121 1.46 -1.36 -14.52
N THR A 122 0.26 -0.95 -14.13
CA THR A 122 -0.01 0.00 -13.02
C THR A 122 0.74 -0.39 -11.74
N ARG A 123 0.69 -1.67 -11.39
CA ARG A 123 1.34 -2.21 -10.19
C ARG A 123 2.86 -2.06 -10.26
N GLU A 124 3.47 -2.29 -11.42
CA GLU A 124 4.91 -2.13 -11.58
C GLU A 124 5.33 -0.66 -11.50
N CYS A 125 4.49 0.29 -11.94
CA CYS A 125 4.70 1.72 -11.67
C CYS A 125 4.68 2.04 -10.16
N TYR A 126 3.75 1.47 -9.39
CA TYR A 126 3.76 1.62 -7.93
C TYR A 126 4.94 0.92 -7.27
N ARG A 127 5.34 -0.27 -7.76
CA ARG A 127 6.55 -0.97 -7.29
C ARG A 127 7.81 -0.14 -7.54
N PHE A 128 7.92 0.53 -8.69
CA PHE A 128 9.01 1.47 -8.95
C PHE A 128 9.00 2.63 -7.93
N GLY A 129 7.84 3.20 -7.62
CA GLY A 129 7.70 4.21 -6.55
C GLY A 129 8.16 3.72 -5.17
N MET A 130 7.86 2.46 -4.82
CA MET A 130 8.36 1.82 -3.60
C MET A 130 9.89 1.65 -3.61
N GLU A 131 10.49 1.22 -4.72
CA GLU A 131 11.95 1.11 -4.86
C GLU A 131 12.66 2.47 -4.85
N PHE A 132 11.96 3.55 -5.21
CA PHE A 132 12.45 4.93 -5.03
C PHE A 132 12.42 5.34 -3.55
N LEU A 133 11.29 5.15 -2.85
CA LEU A 133 11.16 5.44 -1.42
C LEU A 133 12.21 4.70 -0.57
N LEU A 134 12.53 3.45 -0.91
CA LEU A 134 13.57 2.65 -0.25
C LEU A 134 14.99 3.25 -0.32
N LYS A 135 15.25 4.20 -1.23
CA LYS A 135 16.55 4.86 -1.42
C LYS A 135 16.64 6.25 -0.78
N LEU A 136 15.54 6.78 -0.25
CA LEU A 136 15.51 8.10 0.36
C LEU A 136 16.08 8.06 1.78
N ASP A 137 16.89 9.05 2.12
CA ASP A 137 17.24 9.36 3.51
C ASP A 137 16.11 10.13 4.20
N LEU A 138 16.30 10.51 5.47
CA LEU A 138 15.28 11.25 6.24
C LEU A 138 14.92 12.60 5.58
N ASN A 139 15.92 13.31 5.03
CA ASN A 139 15.74 14.61 4.40
C ASN A 139 15.00 14.49 3.06
N GLY A 140 15.42 13.54 2.21
CA GLY A 140 14.76 13.21 0.95
C GLY A 140 13.33 12.72 1.16
N THR A 141 13.09 11.87 2.16
CA THR A 141 11.74 11.40 2.52
C THR A 141 10.84 12.56 2.93
N THR A 142 11.33 13.48 3.76
CA THR A 142 10.56 14.66 4.21
C THR A 142 10.18 15.54 3.02
N LYS A 143 11.17 15.94 2.20
CA LYS A 143 10.93 16.74 0.99
C LYS A 143 10.00 16.05 -0.01
N PHE A 144 10.08 14.72 -0.11
CA PHE A 144 9.21 13.95 -0.97
C PHE A 144 7.74 14.07 -0.54
N PHE A 145 7.44 13.89 0.75
CA PHE A 145 6.07 14.00 1.23
C PHE A 145 5.53 15.44 1.22
N ASP A 146 6.37 16.43 1.56
CA ASP A 146 6.00 17.85 1.45
C ASP A 146 5.54 18.18 0.01
N ALA A 147 6.31 17.75 -1.00
CA ALA A 147 5.96 17.93 -2.41
C ALA A 147 4.77 17.07 -2.87
N PHE A 148 4.64 15.84 -2.36
CA PHE A 148 3.57 14.90 -2.76
C PHE A 148 2.20 15.34 -2.25
N PHE A 149 2.12 15.80 -1.00
CA PHE A 149 0.90 16.37 -0.42
C PHE A 149 0.64 17.82 -0.86
N GLY A 150 1.64 18.48 -1.45
CA GLY A 150 1.50 19.77 -2.15
C GLY A 150 0.86 19.67 -3.54
N LEU A 151 0.73 18.46 -4.10
CA LEU A 151 -0.02 18.24 -5.35
C LEU A 151 -1.53 18.46 -5.14
N GLU A 152 -2.24 18.83 -6.21
CA GLU A 152 -3.70 18.96 -6.17
C GLU A 152 -4.35 17.65 -5.68
N PRO A 153 -5.37 17.71 -4.78
CA PRO A 153 -5.88 16.53 -4.08
C PRO A 153 -6.25 15.33 -4.94
N HIS A 154 -6.71 15.53 -6.18
CA HIS A 154 -7.06 14.40 -7.04
C HIS A 154 -5.84 13.49 -7.29
N TYR A 155 -4.67 14.05 -7.64
CA TYR A 155 -3.46 13.28 -7.98
C TYR A 155 -3.05 12.30 -6.87
N TRP A 156 -2.94 12.77 -5.63
CA TRP A 156 -2.54 11.91 -4.52
C TRP A 156 -3.70 10.99 -4.08
N HIS A 157 -4.97 11.42 -4.08
CA HIS A 157 -6.10 10.54 -3.79
C HIS A 157 -6.18 9.33 -4.76
N GLY A 158 -6.03 9.57 -6.07
CA GLY A 158 -6.09 8.50 -7.06
C GLY A 158 -4.83 7.63 -7.10
N TYR A 159 -3.67 8.16 -6.68
CA TYR A 159 -2.48 7.34 -6.39
C TYR A 159 -2.77 6.38 -5.22
N LEU A 160 -3.16 6.90 -4.06
CA LEU A 160 -3.44 6.11 -2.86
C LEU A 160 -4.55 5.07 -3.06
N SER A 161 -5.56 5.36 -3.88
CA SER A 161 -6.67 4.44 -4.18
C SER A 161 -6.43 3.50 -5.36
N SER A 162 -5.24 3.51 -5.96
CA SER A 162 -4.91 2.73 -7.18
C SER A 162 -5.84 2.97 -8.38
N LYS A 163 -6.35 4.21 -8.51
CA LYS A 163 -7.23 4.62 -9.61
C LYS A 163 -6.50 5.38 -10.73
N PHE A 164 -5.30 5.95 -10.47
CA PHE A 164 -4.62 6.88 -11.39
C PHE A 164 -3.80 6.25 -12.54
N PHE A 165 -4.25 5.15 -13.12
CA PHE A 165 -3.61 4.55 -14.30
C PHE A 165 -4.66 3.98 -15.25
N SER A 166 -5.39 4.87 -15.92
CA SER A 166 -5.80 4.61 -17.30
C SER A 166 -4.57 4.80 -18.21
N PHE A 167 -4.51 4.10 -19.34
CA PHE A 167 -3.39 4.23 -20.28
C PHE A 167 -3.29 5.64 -20.89
N SER A 168 -4.39 6.41 -20.85
CA SER A 168 -4.46 7.84 -21.19
C SER A 168 -3.58 8.74 -20.29
N ASP A 169 -3.35 8.32 -19.04
CA ASP A 169 -2.77 9.19 -18.01
C ASP A 169 -1.25 9.01 -17.88
N LEU A 170 -0.66 8.07 -18.65
CA LEU A 170 0.77 7.77 -18.60
C LEU A 170 1.65 8.98 -18.95
N GLY A 171 1.15 9.89 -19.80
CA GLY A 171 1.85 11.11 -20.21
C GLY A 171 1.78 12.26 -19.19
N THR A 172 0.86 12.19 -18.22
CA THR A 172 0.54 13.27 -17.27
C THR A 172 0.63 12.85 -15.80
N GLY A 173 0.93 11.57 -15.54
CA GLY A 173 0.81 10.96 -14.21
C GLY A 173 1.63 11.66 -13.10
N PRO A 174 1.19 11.53 -11.83
CA PRO A 174 1.74 12.29 -10.70
C PRO A 174 3.27 12.23 -10.58
N ALA A 175 3.88 11.07 -10.87
CA ALA A 175 5.32 10.87 -10.78
C ALA A 175 6.13 11.74 -11.78
N MET A 176 5.61 12.04 -12.97
CA MET A 176 6.27 12.92 -13.94
C MET A 176 6.04 14.40 -13.65
N GLN A 177 4.85 14.79 -13.17
CA GLN A 177 4.59 16.17 -12.77
C GLN A 177 5.35 16.56 -11.50
N PHE A 178 5.40 15.66 -10.52
CA PHE A 178 6.18 15.80 -9.29
C PHE A 178 7.66 16.11 -9.57
N TRP A 179 8.28 15.41 -10.52
CA TRP A 179 9.67 15.64 -10.93
C TRP A 179 9.90 17.02 -11.58
N LYS A 180 8.86 17.62 -12.20
CA LYS A 180 8.95 18.91 -12.88
C LYS A 180 8.80 20.12 -11.94
N LEU A 181 8.17 19.98 -10.78
CA LEU A 181 7.63 21.13 -10.03
C LEU A 181 8.35 21.50 -8.72
N HIS A 182 8.85 20.55 -7.93
CA HIS A 182 9.08 20.80 -6.48
C HIS A 182 10.53 20.64 -5.98
N GLY A 183 11.45 21.42 -6.54
CA GLY A 183 12.86 21.45 -6.12
C GLY A 183 13.19 22.08 -4.75
N LYS A 184 12.22 22.56 -3.93
CA LYS A 184 12.45 23.21 -2.61
C LYS A 184 11.26 23.02 -1.61
N PRO A 185 11.50 22.88 -0.28
CA PRO A 185 10.48 22.70 0.78
C PRO A 185 10.20 23.98 1.62
N PRO A 186 9.11 24.07 2.44
CA PRO A 186 9.29 24.11 3.93
C PRO A 186 8.10 23.77 4.90
N ASN A 187 8.43 23.11 6.03
CA ASN A 187 8.04 23.32 7.46
C ASN A 187 6.59 23.21 8.05
N PHE A 188 6.51 22.80 9.35
CA PHE A 188 5.34 22.23 10.07
C PHE A 188 5.14 22.76 11.54
N LYS A 189 3.99 22.51 12.22
CA LYS A 189 3.72 22.84 13.68
C LYS A 189 2.88 21.76 14.45
N ARG A 190 2.82 21.81 15.81
CA ARG A 190 2.53 20.71 16.79
C ARG A 190 1.20 20.78 17.60
N SER A 191 0.76 19.66 18.21
CA SER A 191 -0.22 19.56 19.35
C SER A 191 -0.15 18.20 20.13
N ASN A 192 -0.91 18.02 21.24
CA ASN A 192 -0.80 16.92 22.25
C ASN A 192 -2.11 16.14 22.52
N ILE A 193 -2.07 14.79 22.73
CA ILE A 193 -3.28 13.93 22.97
C ILE A 193 -2.93 12.57 23.74
N TYR A 194 -3.90 11.67 24.07
CA TYR A 194 -3.81 10.45 24.98
C TYR A 194 -3.93 8.95 24.40
N VAL A 195 -2.89 8.37 23.76
CA VAL A 195 -2.67 7.01 23.09
C VAL A 195 -3.63 5.76 23.17
N LYS A 196 -3.74 4.97 22.04
CA LYS A 196 -4.04 3.50 21.85
C LYS A 196 -3.02 2.94 20.85
N LYS A 197 -2.31 1.84 21.12
CA LYS A 197 -1.03 1.55 20.45
C LYS A 197 -1.10 0.50 19.32
N VAL A 198 -0.61 0.86 18.15
CA VAL A 198 -0.29 -0.08 17.05
C VAL A 198 1.18 0.04 16.65
N VAL A 199 1.84 -1.10 16.49
CA VAL A 199 3.22 -1.22 16.00
C VAL A 199 3.17 -1.77 14.58
N GLY A 200 3.17 -0.88 13.59
CA GLY A 200 3.08 -1.26 12.18
C GLY A 200 4.46 -1.53 11.57
N LEU A 201 4.66 -2.76 11.11
CA LEU A 201 5.73 -3.09 10.17
C LEU A 201 5.18 -3.08 8.75
N ILE A 202 5.91 -2.45 7.84
CA ILE A 202 5.59 -2.45 6.42
C ILE A 202 6.84 -2.90 5.66
N TYR A 203 6.70 -3.92 4.81
CA TYR A 203 7.84 -4.70 4.35
C TYR A 203 7.64 -5.37 2.98
N PRO A 204 8.64 -5.40 2.07
CA PRO A 204 8.59 -6.21 0.87
C PRO A 204 8.92 -7.69 1.09
N TYR A 205 8.02 -8.55 0.60
CA TYR A 205 8.07 -10.01 0.72
C TYR A 205 9.42 -10.62 0.30
N VAL A 206 9.90 -11.58 1.07
CA VAL A 206 11.10 -12.40 0.78
C VAL A 206 10.67 -13.87 0.81
N ASN A 207 10.99 -14.62 -0.25
CA ASN A 207 10.81 -16.08 -0.25
C ASN A 207 11.82 -16.71 0.73
N GLY A 208 11.33 -17.66 1.53
CA GLY A 208 12.16 -18.78 2.01
C GLY A 208 12.25 -19.87 0.96
#